data_AF-A0A0D1VV02-F1
#
_entry.id   AF-A0A0D1VV02-F1
#
_cell.length_a   1.000
_cell.length_b   1.000
_cell.length_c   1.000
_cell.angle_alpha   90.00
_cell.angle_beta   90.00
_cell.angle_gamma   90.00
#
_symmetry.space_group_name_H-M   'P 1'
#
loop_
_entity.id
_entity.type
_entity.pdbx_description
1 polymer ?
#
loop_
_entity_poly.entity_id
_entity_poly.type
_entity_poly.pdbx_seq_one_letter_code
_entity_poly.pdbx_strand_id
1 'polypeptide(L)'
;MGRVKFNVNTEYAYIQNFKILQNAFTKHGLDRTVPVESLVKCKMQDNLEFLQWSKRFWDQYFPGHDYDAVARRKAAGGPAAAAAPAAAPRTSTGASTTRKTGTTPVNRAPPRALGASGAGSSALKQENEQLKEAIAGLEKERDFYFSKLRDIELLLQNAIEQDPSLEADENGLIKNIQAILYSTEEGFEIPDLEANGAEEPETF
;
A
#
# COMPACT_ATOMS: atom_id res chain seq x y z
N MET A 1 -6.99 -22.43 10.17
CA MET A 1 -6.17 -21.76 9.14
C MET A 1 -5.62 -22.71 8.08
N GLY A 2 -5.37 -24.01 8.36
CA GLY A 2 -4.72 -24.91 7.38
C GLY A 2 -5.44 -25.14 6.03
N ARG A 3 -6.71 -24.75 5.89
CA ARG A 3 -7.44 -24.79 4.61
C ARG A 3 -7.31 -23.50 3.79
N VAL A 4 -6.90 -22.39 4.42
CA VAL A 4 -6.76 -21.08 3.78
C VAL A 4 -5.43 -21.05 3.04
N LYS A 5 -5.49 -20.71 1.75
CA LYS A 5 -4.30 -20.58 0.90
C LYS A 5 -3.83 -19.13 0.91
N PHE A 6 -2.68 -18.85 1.53
CA PHE A 6 -2.20 -17.47 1.73
C PHE A 6 -1.44 -16.88 0.53
N ASN A 7 -0.75 -17.72 -0.26
CA ASN A 7 0.03 -17.29 -1.41
C ASN A 7 -0.71 -17.65 -2.71
N VAL A 8 -1.89 -17.06 -2.89
CA VAL A 8 -2.70 -17.27 -4.09
C VAL A 8 -2.65 -16.03 -4.96
N ASN A 9 -2.56 -16.22 -6.27
CA ASN A 9 -2.62 -15.17 -7.28
C ASN A 9 -3.58 -15.51 -8.44
N THR A 10 -4.44 -16.51 -8.26
CA THR A 10 -5.42 -16.93 -9.26
C THR A 10 -6.84 -16.80 -8.72
N GLU A 11 -7.75 -16.30 -9.56
CA GLU A 11 -9.16 -16.09 -9.19
C GLU A 11 -9.82 -17.36 -8.65
N TYR A 12 -9.57 -18.49 -9.31
CA TYR A 12 -10.10 -19.79 -8.89
C TYR A 12 -9.74 -20.15 -7.45
N ALA A 13 -8.51 -19.86 -7.02
CA ALA A 13 -8.08 -20.16 -5.66
C ALA A 13 -8.54 -19.09 -4.65
N TYR A 14 -8.81 -17.84 -5.06
CA TYR A 14 -9.53 -16.86 -4.22
C TYR A 14 -10.93 -17.36 -3.88
N ILE A 15 -11.67 -17.92 -4.85
CA ILE A 15 -13.01 -18.49 -4.62
C ILE A 15 -12.97 -19.55 -3.52
N GLN A 16 -11.94 -20.41 -3.47
CA GLN A 16 -11.81 -21.42 -2.42
C GLN A 16 -11.63 -20.79 -1.03
N ASN A 17 -10.87 -19.71 -0.92
CA ASN A 17 -10.73 -18.96 0.34
C ASN A 17 -12.04 -18.28 0.74
N PHE A 18 -12.76 -17.66 -0.20
CA PHE A 18 -14.06 -17.04 0.09
C PHE A 18 -15.13 -18.05 0.50
N LYS A 19 -15.11 -19.29 -0.02
CA LYS A 19 -15.97 -20.38 0.49
C LYS A 19 -15.68 -20.71 1.95
N ILE A 20 -14.42 -20.65 2.39
CA ILE A 20 -14.07 -20.84 3.80
C ILE A 20 -14.66 -19.71 4.65
N LEU A 21 -14.62 -18.47 4.15
CA LEU A 21 -15.19 -17.31 4.82
C LEU A 21 -16.72 -17.40 4.92
N GLN A 22 -17.42 -17.72 3.83
CA GLN A 22 -18.87 -17.93 3.82
C GLN A 22 -19.30 -19.01 4.83
N ASN A 23 -18.58 -20.13 4.87
CA ASN A 23 -18.85 -21.18 5.87
C ASN A 23 -18.66 -20.68 7.31
N ALA A 24 -17.71 -19.77 7.55
CA ALA A 24 -17.55 -19.15 8.86
C ALA A 24 -18.73 -18.24 9.20
N PHE A 25 -19.23 -17.46 8.24
CA PHE A 25 -20.40 -16.60 8.43
C PHE A 25 -21.64 -17.42 8.76
N THR A 26 -21.91 -18.48 7.99
CA THR A 26 -23.02 -19.40 8.26
C THR A 26 -22.90 -20.04 9.64
N LYS A 27 -21.69 -20.50 10.03
CA LYS A 27 -21.46 -21.11 11.35
C LYS A 27 -21.73 -20.15 12.50
N HIS A 28 -21.45 -18.87 12.30
CA HIS A 28 -21.62 -17.83 13.31
C HIS A 28 -22.94 -17.05 13.17
N GLY A 29 -23.85 -17.48 12.29
CA GLY A 29 -25.15 -16.85 12.10
C GLY A 29 -25.07 -15.40 11.58
N LEU A 30 -24.04 -15.06 10.81
CA LEU A 30 -23.89 -13.73 10.22
C LEU A 30 -24.73 -13.64 8.94
N ASP A 31 -25.77 -12.80 8.95
CA ASP A 31 -26.74 -12.62 7.85
C ASP A 31 -26.18 -11.80 6.67
N ARG A 32 -24.97 -11.22 6.82
CA ARG A 32 -24.36 -10.43 5.74
C ARG A 32 -23.89 -11.33 4.59
N THR A 33 -24.42 -11.11 3.40
CA THR A 33 -23.93 -11.73 2.17
C THR A 33 -22.54 -11.23 1.79
N VAL A 34 -21.62 -12.15 1.49
CA VAL A 34 -20.27 -11.83 0.99
C VAL A 34 -20.31 -11.71 -0.54
N PRO A 35 -20.00 -10.55 -1.16
CA PRO A 35 -20.06 -10.35 -2.61
C PRO A 35 -18.84 -10.97 -3.32
N VAL A 36 -18.77 -12.30 -3.34
CA VAL A 36 -17.58 -13.05 -3.79
C VAL A 36 -17.16 -12.70 -5.22
N GLU A 37 -18.09 -12.54 -6.16
CA GLU A 37 -17.77 -12.26 -7.56
C GLU A 37 -17.02 -10.93 -7.73
N SER A 38 -17.45 -9.89 -7.04
CA SER A 38 -16.78 -8.58 -7.07
C SER A 38 -15.45 -8.61 -6.34
N LEU A 39 -15.38 -9.32 -5.20
CA LEU A 39 -14.18 -9.38 -4.37
C LEU A 39 -13.05 -10.16 -5.06
N VAL A 40 -13.37 -11.27 -5.73
CA VAL A 40 -12.40 -12.11 -6.47
C VAL A 40 -11.79 -11.35 -7.64
N LYS A 41 -12.52 -10.42 -8.26
CA LYS A 41 -12.04 -9.55 -9.34
C LYS A 41 -11.22 -8.34 -8.84
N CYS A 42 -10.97 -8.25 -7.53
CA CYS A 42 -10.22 -7.15 -6.92
C CYS A 42 -10.79 -5.75 -7.22
N LYS A 43 -12.11 -5.63 -7.42
CA LYS A 43 -12.74 -4.32 -7.67
C LYS A 43 -12.64 -3.43 -6.43
N MET A 44 -12.13 -2.21 -6.59
CA MET A 44 -11.77 -1.32 -5.48
C MET A 44 -12.94 -1.00 -4.55
N GLN A 45 -14.09 -0.58 -5.11
CA GLN A 45 -15.24 -0.17 -4.31
C GLN A 45 -15.78 -1.31 -3.44
N ASP A 46 -16.01 -2.49 -4.03
CA ASP A 46 -16.55 -3.66 -3.31
C ASP A 46 -15.58 -4.15 -2.22
N ASN A 47 -14.26 -4.14 -2.48
CA ASN A 47 -13.26 -4.51 -1.49
C ASN A 47 -13.19 -3.50 -0.33
N LEU A 48 -13.27 -2.20 -0.64
CA LEU A 48 -13.26 -1.14 0.37
C LEU A 48 -14.51 -1.22 1.26
N GLU A 49 -15.70 -1.37 0.68
CA GLU A 49 -16.94 -1.49 1.44
C GLU A 49 -16.91 -2.72 2.37
N PHE A 50 -16.41 -3.85 1.86
CA PHE A 50 -16.27 -5.07 2.66
C PHE A 50 -15.27 -4.90 3.82
N LEU A 51 -14.16 -4.19 3.61
CA LEU A 51 -13.17 -3.88 4.65
C LEU A 51 -13.72 -2.92 5.70
N GLN A 52 -14.43 -1.87 5.29
CA GLN A 52 -15.06 -0.92 6.19
C GLN A 52 -16.04 -1.63 7.13
N TRP A 53 -16.90 -2.49 6.58
CA TRP A 53 -17.77 -3.31 7.41
C TRP A 53 -17.00 -4.26 8.32
N SER A 54 -15.97 -4.95 7.80
CA SER A 54 -15.16 -5.89 8.59
C SER A 54 -14.49 -5.20 9.78
N LYS A 55 -14.02 -3.96 9.60
CA LYS A 55 -13.46 -3.14 10.67
C LYS A 55 -14.51 -2.78 11.72
N ARG A 56 -15.69 -2.30 11.31
CA ARG A 56 -16.80 -2.01 12.25
C ARG A 56 -17.23 -3.26 13.03
N PHE A 57 -17.31 -4.41 12.35
CA PHE A 57 -17.59 -5.69 13.00
C PHE A 57 -16.49 -6.05 14.01
N TRP A 58 -15.22 -5.92 13.64
CA TRP A 58 -14.11 -6.18 14.57
C TRP A 58 -14.17 -5.26 15.79
N ASP A 59 -14.38 -3.96 15.62
CA ASP A 59 -14.47 -3.00 16.73
C ASP A 59 -15.60 -3.33 17.71
N GLN A 60 -16.73 -3.82 17.21
CA GLN A 60 -17.89 -4.13 18.04
C GLN A 60 -17.74 -5.44 18.83
N TYR A 61 -17.06 -6.44 18.27
CA TYR A 61 -17.05 -7.81 18.81
C TYR A 61 -15.68 -8.27 19.33
N PHE A 62 -14.60 -7.50 19.12
CA PHE A 62 -13.27 -7.92 19.54
C PHE A 62 -13.08 -7.77 21.07
N PRO A 63 -12.74 -8.84 21.80
CA PRO A 63 -12.65 -8.80 23.26
C PRO A 63 -11.31 -8.22 23.80
N GLY A 64 -10.43 -7.72 22.94
CA GLY A 64 -9.20 -7.03 23.35
C GLY A 64 -8.00 -7.92 23.74
N HIS A 65 -8.01 -9.21 23.39
CA HIS A 65 -6.90 -10.12 23.68
C HIS A 65 -5.82 -10.08 22.58
N ASP A 66 -4.60 -10.49 22.90
CA ASP A 66 -3.53 -10.57 21.90
C ASP A 66 -3.81 -11.63 20.83
N TYR A 67 -3.60 -11.28 19.56
CA TYR A 67 -3.74 -12.20 18.43
C TYR A 67 -2.47 -12.22 17.56
N ASP A 68 -1.70 -13.30 17.64
CA ASP A 68 -0.52 -13.51 16.79
C ASP A 68 -0.91 -14.08 15.41
N ALA A 69 -1.11 -13.19 14.44
CA ALA A 69 -1.43 -13.57 13.07
C ALA A 69 -0.28 -14.29 12.33
N VAL A 70 0.99 -14.04 12.70
CA VAL A 70 2.15 -14.61 12.01
C VAL A 70 2.31 -16.07 12.38
N ALA A 71 2.26 -16.40 13.68
CA ALA A 71 2.30 -17.79 14.13
C ALA A 71 1.13 -18.60 13.56
N ARG A 72 -0.08 -18.03 13.49
CA ARG A 72 -1.27 -18.69 12.95
C ARG A 72 -1.17 -18.99 11.46
N ARG A 73 -0.49 -18.14 10.68
CA ARG A 73 -0.20 -18.38 9.25
C ARG A 73 0.91 -19.41 9.06
N LYS A 74 1.99 -19.34 9.85
CA LYS A 74 3.11 -20.29 9.78
C LYS A 74 2.67 -21.73 10.09
N ALA A 75 1.81 -21.90 11.10
CA ALA A 75 1.21 -23.19 11.43
C ALA A 75 0.28 -23.75 10.33
N ALA A 76 -0.13 -22.92 9.36
CA ALA A 76 -0.97 -23.30 8.24
C ALA A 76 -0.20 -23.47 6.91
N GLY A 77 1.14 -23.46 6.93
CA GLY A 77 1.96 -23.56 5.73
C GLY A 77 2.10 -22.26 4.94
N GLY A 78 1.80 -21.11 5.57
CA GLY A 78 2.12 -19.79 5.00
C GLY A 78 3.64 -19.58 4.87
N PRO A 79 4.09 -18.68 3.98
CA PRO A 79 5.51 -18.41 3.81
C PRO A 79 6.11 -17.95 5.14
N ALA A 80 7.35 -18.37 5.41
CA ALA A 80 8.12 -17.79 6.49
C ALA A 80 8.18 -16.27 6.26
N ALA A 81 7.83 -15.49 7.28
CA ALA A 81 8.06 -14.05 7.24
C ALA A 81 9.54 -13.83 6.86
N ALA A 82 9.78 -12.97 5.87
CA ALA A 82 11.13 -12.49 5.59
C ALA A 82 11.69 -11.99 6.91
N ALA A 83 12.86 -12.52 7.30
CA ALA A 83 13.49 -12.17 8.56
C ALA A 83 13.63 -10.64 8.62
N ALA A 84 12.97 -10.01 9.58
CA ALA A 84 13.31 -8.65 9.97
C ALA A 84 14.80 -8.64 10.37
N PRO A 85 15.56 -7.58 10.05
CA PRO A 85 16.94 -7.49 10.52
C PRO A 85 16.93 -7.56 12.05
N ALA A 86 17.69 -8.52 12.58
CA ALA A 86 17.79 -8.76 14.01
C ALA A 86 18.34 -7.50 14.69
N ALA A 87 17.52 -6.87 15.53
CA ALA A 87 18.01 -5.89 16.48
C ALA A 87 18.95 -6.59 17.47
N ALA A 88 20.09 -5.94 17.73
CA ALA A 88 21.21 -6.46 18.50
C ALA A 88 20.81 -7.00 19.89
N PRO A 89 21.46 -8.07 20.39
CA PRO A 89 21.12 -8.65 21.68
C PRO A 89 21.61 -7.73 22.80
N ARG A 90 20.67 -7.33 23.67
CA ARG A 90 20.99 -6.68 24.95
C ARG A 90 21.42 -7.76 25.93
N THR A 91 22.61 -7.58 26.49
CA THR A 91 23.20 -8.42 27.52
C THR A 91 22.35 -8.37 28.79
N SER A 92 21.96 -9.53 29.32
CA SER A 92 21.69 -9.67 30.75
C SER A 92 22.15 -11.05 31.20
N THR A 93 23.03 -11.01 32.19
CA THR A 93 23.65 -12.11 32.92
C THR A 93 22.66 -12.69 33.93
N GLY A 94 22.53 -14.01 33.97
CA GLY A 94 21.79 -14.72 35.03
C GLY A 94 21.92 -16.23 34.87
N ALA A 95 22.50 -16.88 35.86
CA ALA A 95 23.08 -18.22 35.80
C ALA A 95 22.13 -19.37 36.23
N SER A 96 22.60 -20.60 35.95
CA SER A 96 22.19 -21.91 36.53
C SER A 96 20.99 -22.61 35.86
N THR A 97 20.94 -23.93 35.56
CA THR A 97 21.76 -25.09 35.97
C THR A 97 21.70 -26.21 34.91
N THR A 98 22.79 -26.98 34.84
CA THR A 98 22.97 -28.39 34.39
C THR A 98 21.76 -29.26 33.96
N ARG A 99 21.90 -30.01 32.84
CA ARG A 99 22.14 -31.49 32.82
C ARG A 99 22.32 -32.07 31.39
N LYS A 100 23.26 -33.03 31.33
CA LYS A 100 23.66 -34.04 30.31
C LYS A 100 22.44 -34.90 29.85
N THR A 101 22.36 -35.66 28.74
CA THR A 101 23.26 -36.44 27.84
C THR A 101 22.37 -37.13 26.79
N GLY A 102 22.87 -37.52 25.59
CA GLY A 102 22.25 -38.61 24.81
C GLY A 102 22.40 -38.58 23.27
N THR A 103 23.30 -39.43 22.77
CA THR A 103 23.53 -39.95 21.39
C THR A 103 22.24 -40.42 20.67
N THR A 104 22.04 -40.25 19.34
CA THR A 104 22.65 -40.97 18.20
C THR A 104 22.38 -40.26 16.84
N PRO A 105 23.20 -40.46 15.78
CA PRO A 105 22.96 -39.89 14.46
C PRO A 105 22.21 -40.87 13.54
N VAL A 106 21.05 -40.48 13.01
CA VAL A 106 20.39 -41.21 11.90
C VAL A 106 20.56 -40.41 10.62
N ASN A 107 21.38 -40.98 9.75
CA ASN A 107 21.65 -40.55 8.38
C ASN A 107 20.37 -40.68 7.55
N ARG A 108 19.70 -39.57 7.21
CA ARG A 108 18.68 -39.55 6.15
C ARG A 108 18.97 -38.39 5.21
N ALA A 109 19.38 -38.74 3.99
CA ALA A 109 19.61 -37.79 2.90
C ALA A 109 18.36 -36.91 2.69
N PRO A 110 18.52 -35.59 2.45
CA PRO A 110 17.40 -34.76 2.06
C PRO A 110 16.97 -35.12 0.63
N PRO A 111 15.67 -35.22 0.33
CA PRO A 111 15.23 -35.26 -1.05
C PRO A 111 15.57 -33.90 -1.67
N ARG A 112 16.25 -33.93 -2.82
CA ARG A 112 16.45 -32.77 -3.70
C ARG A 112 15.10 -32.06 -3.90
N ALA A 113 14.94 -30.90 -3.28
CA ALA A 113 13.90 -29.97 -3.64
C ALA A 113 14.25 -29.42 -5.02
N LEU A 114 13.42 -29.75 -6.01
CA LEU A 114 13.39 -29.06 -7.30
C LEU A 114 13.14 -27.58 -7.03
N GLY A 115 14.21 -26.79 -7.02
CA GLY A 115 14.17 -25.35 -7.08
C GLY A 115 13.75 -24.92 -8.48
N ALA A 116 12.44 -24.86 -8.73
CA ALA A 116 11.87 -24.31 -9.95
C ALA A 116 10.70 -23.39 -9.58
N SER A 117 10.95 -22.37 -8.75
CA SER A 117 9.96 -21.32 -8.44
C SER A 117 10.60 -19.96 -8.18
N GLY A 118 11.83 -19.73 -8.66
CA GLY A 118 12.55 -18.46 -8.50
C GLY A 118 12.31 -17.44 -9.62
N ALA A 119 12.01 -17.90 -10.83
CA ALA A 119 12.01 -17.05 -12.03
C ALA A 119 10.84 -16.04 -12.10
N GLY A 120 9.65 -16.42 -11.64
CA GLY A 120 8.48 -15.52 -11.60
C GLY A 120 8.58 -14.45 -10.51
N SER A 121 9.23 -14.76 -9.39
CA SER A 121 9.45 -13.78 -8.30
C SER A 121 10.53 -12.76 -8.66
N SER A 122 11.55 -13.15 -9.43
CA SER A 122 12.57 -12.22 -9.90
C SER A 122 12.04 -11.26 -10.97
N ALA A 123 11.22 -11.75 -11.91
CA ALA A 123 10.62 -10.91 -12.95
C ALA A 123 9.72 -9.82 -12.37
N LEU A 124 8.82 -10.19 -11.43
CA LEU A 124 7.96 -9.22 -10.74
C LEU A 124 8.75 -8.20 -9.91
N LYS A 125 9.89 -8.59 -9.33
CA LYS A 125 10.76 -7.66 -8.59
C LYS A 125 11.43 -6.65 -9.51
N GLN A 126 11.92 -7.10 -10.67
CA GLN A 126 12.50 -6.24 -11.69
C GLN A 126 11.48 -5.24 -12.24
N GLU A 127 10.26 -5.69 -12.51
CA GLU A 127 9.17 -4.81 -12.96
C GLU A 127 8.82 -3.74 -11.90
N ASN A 128 8.77 -4.12 -10.62
CA ASN A 128 8.56 -3.16 -9.53
C ASN A 128 9.69 -2.14 -9.40
N GLU A 129 10.93 -2.55 -9.62
CA GLU A 129 12.09 -1.65 -9.57
C GLU A 129 12.07 -0.67 -10.76
N GLN A 130 11.74 -1.18 -11.95
CA GLN A 130 11.61 -0.38 -13.16
C GLN A 130 10.46 0.63 -13.08
N LEU A 131 9.31 0.24 -12.51
CA LEU A 131 8.20 1.17 -12.26
C LEU A 131 8.58 2.25 -11.25
N LYS A 132 9.35 1.94 -10.20
CA LYS A 132 9.83 2.94 -9.24
C LYS A 132 10.76 3.96 -9.88
N GLU A 133 11.69 3.50 -10.73
CA GLU A 133 12.56 4.38 -11.49
C GLU A 133 11.76 5.28 -12.45
N ALA A 134 10.76 4.71 -13.14
CA ALA A 134 9.87 5.47 -14.02
C ALA A 134 9.09 6.54 -13.25
N ILE A 135 8.51 6.20 -12.10
CA ILE A 135 7.81 7.16 -11.23
C ILE A 135 8.76 8.27 -10.77
N ALA A 136 9.96 7.93 -10.30
CA ALA A 136 10.94 8.93 -9.88
C ALA A 136 11.38 9.85 -11.04
N GLY A 137 11.41 9.34 -12.27
CA GLY A 137 11.62 10.15 -13.47
C GLY A 137 10.46 11.11 -13.73
N LEU A 138 9.23 10.60 -13.70
CA LEU A 138 8.02 11.40 -13.90
C LEU A 138 7.82 12.46 -12.81
N GLU A 139 8.16 12.17 -11.56
CA GLU A 139 8.11 13.14 -10.46
C GLU A 139 9.08 14.31 -10.70
N LYS A 140 10.31 14.02 -11.19
CA LYS A 140 11.26 15.08 -11.56
C LYS A 140 10.76 15.92 -12.72
N GLU A 141 10.17 15.29 -13.74
CA GLU A 141 9.58 16.02 -14.88
C GLU A 141 8.40 16.88 -14.43
N ARG A 142 7.50 16.35 -13.60
CA ARG A 142 6.41 17.09 -12.98
C ARG A 142 6.92 18.32 -12.23
N ASP A 143 7.90 18.15 -11.34
CA ASP A 143 8.43 19.24 -10.52
C ASP A 143 9.17 20.28 -11.39
N PHE A 144 9.87 19.83 -12.43
CA PHE A 144 10.52 20.70 -13.40
C PHE A 144 9.52 21.56 -14.17
N TYR A 145 8.43 20.98 -14.67
CA TYR A 145 7.39 21.74 -15.39
C TYR A 145 6.61 22.65 -14.45
N PHE A 146 6.27 22.18 -13.25
CA PHE A 146 5.62 23.00 -12.23
C PHE A 146 6.45 24.23 -11.87
N SER A 147 7.75 24.05 -11.62
CA SER A 147 8.65 25.16 -11.28
C SER A 147 8.69 26.22 -12.38
N LYS A 148 8.74 25.79 -13.66
CA LYS A 148 8.68 26.71 -14.80
C LYS A 148 7.37 27.50 -14.89
N LEU A 149 6.24 26.83 -14.68
CA LEU A 149 4.93 27.49 -14.70
C LEU A 149 4.81 28.49 -13.54
N ARG A 150 5.35 28.14 -12.36
CA ARG A 150 5.40 29.04 -11.19
C ARG A 150 6.30 30.26 -11.44
N ASP A 151 7.46 30.07 -12.05
CA ASP A 151 8.35 31.17 -12.43
C ASP A 151 7.65 32.14 -13.41
N ILE A 152 6.93 31.60 -14.39
CA ILE A 152 6.13 32.40 -15.34
C ILE A 152 5.04 33.18 -14.59
N GLU A 153 4.31 32.53 -13.69
CA GLU A 153 3.26 33.17 -12.91
C GLU A 153 3.79 34.36 -12.07
N LEU A 154 4.94 34.18 -11.41
CA LEU A 154 5.62 35.25 -10.66
C LEU A 154 6.02 36.41 -11.57
N LEU A 155 6.53 36.13 -12.77
CA LEU A 155 6.86 37.18 -13.74
C LEU A 155 5.63 37.98 -14.17
N LEU A 156 4.48 37.32 -14.36
CA LEU A 156 3.22 37.99 -14.70
C LEU A 156 2.71 38.84 -13.55
N GLN A 157 2.74 38.33 -12.31
CA GLN A 157 2.35 39.07 -11.11
C GLN A 157 3.19 40.34 -10.95
N ASN A 158 4.52 40.21 -11.09
CA ASN A 158 5.43 41.36 -11.03
C ASN A 158 5.15 42.40 -12.14
N ALA A 159 4.80 41.94 -13.36
CA ALA A 159 4.44 42.85 -14.46
C ALA A 159 3.14 43.62 -14.17
N ILE A 160 2.13 42.96 -13.62
CA ILE A 160 0.86 43.59 -13.22
C ILE A 160 1.08 44.58 -12.07
N GLU A 161 1.94 44.25 -11.10
CA GLU A 161 2.25 45.16 -10.00
C GLU A 161 2.92 46.46 -10.50
N GLN A 162 3.78 46.36 -11.51
CA GLN A 162 4.44 47.52 -12.13
C GLN A 162 3.51 48.33 -13.02
N ASP A 163 2.60 47.68 -13.73
CA ASP A 163 1.59 48.32 -14.58
C ASP A 163 0.22 47.64 -14.41
N PRO A 164 -0.62 48.15 -13.48
CA PRO A 164 -1.94 47.58 -13.22
C PRO A 164 -2.90 47.63 -14.40
N SER A 165 -2.64 48.47 -15.41
CA SER A 165 -3.51 48.56 -16.59
C SER A 165 -3.47 47.29 -17.45
N LEU A 166 -2.40 46.51 -17.35
CA LEU A 166 -2.21 45.24 -18.05
C LEU A 166 -3.21 44.16 -17.65
N GLU A 167 -3.81 44.26 -16.47
CA GLU A 167 -4.85 43.32 -16.02
C GLU A 167 -6.22 43.62 -16.66
N ALA A 168 -6.46 44.87 -17.06
CA ALA A 168 -7.75 45.31 -17.58
C ALA A 168 -7.99 44.91 -19.05
N ASP A 169 -6.94 44.56 -19.79
CA ASP A 169 -7.05 44.12 -21.19
C ASP A 169 -7.46 42.64 -21.26
N GLU A 170 -8.76 42.38 -21.41
CA GLU A 170 -9.34 41.02 -21.48
C GLU A 170 -8.79 40.16 -22.62
N ASN A 171 -8.33 40.78 -23.71
CA ASN A 171 -7.70 40.06 -24.84
C ASN A 171 -6.18 40.19 -24.84
N GLY A 172 -5.61 40.78 -23.80
CA GLY A 172 -4.19 40.98 -23.62
C GLY A 172 -3.41 39.68 -23.42
N LEU A 173 -2.11 39.72 -23.72
CA LEU A 173 -1.22 38.57 -23.59
C LEU A 173 -1.23 37.97 -22.18
N ILE A 174 -1.27 38.82 -21.14
CA ILE A 174 -1.27 38.39 -19.73
C ILE A 174 -2.52 37.58 -19.39
N LYS A 175 -3.72 38.05 -19.78
CA LYS A 175 -4.97 37.32 -19.56
C LYS A 175 -5.00 35.98 -20.30
N ASN A 176 -4.48 35.94 -21.54
CA ASN A 176 -4.37 34.69 -22.29
C ASN A 176 -3.43 33.68 -21.62
N ILE A 177 -2.30 34.12 -21.06
CA ILE A 177 -1.38 33.22 -20.34
C ILE A 177 -2.00 32.76 -19.01
N GLN A 178 -2.65 33.65 -18.26
CA GLN A 178 -3.37 33.28 -17.03
C GLN A 178 -4.47 32.25 -17.32
N ALA A 179 -5.20 32.39 -18.43
CA ALA A 179 -6.21 31.41 -18.83
C ALA A 179 -5.63 30.01 -19.07
N ILE A 180 -4.40 29.91 -19.60
CA ILE A 180 -3.69 28.63 -19.74
C ILE A 180 -3.21 28.11 -18.39
N LEU A 181 -2.62 28.97 -17.54
CA LEU A 181 -2.10 28.55 -16.23
C LEU A 181 -3.20 28.04 -15.29
N TYR A 182 -4.39 28.63 -15.39
CA TYR A 182 -5.54 28.28 -14.56
C TYR A 182 -6.58 27.42 -15.27
N SER A 183 -6.33 26.97 -16.50
CA SER A 183 -7.22 26.02 -17.15
C SER A 183 -7.19 24.70 -16.40
N THR A 184 -8.34 24.26 -15.90
CA THR A 184 -8.51 22.95 -15.28
C THR A 184 -9.04 21.96 -16.30
N GLU A 185 -8.42 20.78 -16.44
CA GLU A 185 -9.06 19.65 -17.13
C GLU A 185 -10.21 19.11 -16.26
N GLU A 186 -11.29 18.64 -16.91
CA GLU A 186 -12.48 18.07 -16.27
C GLU A 186 -12.09 16.82 -15.45
N GLY A 187 -11.82 17.01 -14.15
CA GLY A 187 -11.34 15.96 -13.24
C GLY A 187 -10.03 16.24 -12.48
N PHE A 188 -9.39 17.39 -12.71
CA PHE A 188 -8.24 17.86 -11.91
C PHE A 188 -8.69 18.97 -10.94
N GLU A 189 -9.45 18.60 -9.91
CA GLU A 189 -9.78 19.51 -8.80
C GLU A 189 -8.54 19.69 -7.92
N ILE A 190 -8.06 20.94 -7.78
CA ILE A 190 -7.12 21.31 -6.72
C ILE A 190 -7.93 21.17 -5.42
N PRO A 191 -7.55 20.28 -4.47
CA PRO A 191 -8.19 20.26 -3.17
C PRO A 191 -8.00 21.63 -2.54
N ASP A 192 -9.10 22.31 -2.19
CA ASP A 192 -9.09 23.63 -1.58
C ASP A 192 -8.04 23.70 -0.47
N LEU A 193 -6.94 24.41 -0.72
CA LEU A 193 -5.85 24.62 0.23
C LEU A 193 -6.31 25.40 1.49
N GLU A 194 -7.54 25.93 1.49
CA GLU A 194 -8.11 26.67 2.61
C GLU A 194 -8.84 25.80 3.65
N ALA A 195 -9.12 24.51 3.36
CA ALA A 195 -9.90 23.67 4.27
C ALA A 195 -9.08 22.91 5.33
N ASN A 196 -7.75 22.83 5.17
CA ASN A 196 -6.87 22.21 6.14
C ASN A 196 -5.74 23.18 6.47
N GLY A 197 -5.76 23.74 7.67
CA GLY A 197 -4.71 24.63 8.21
C GLY A 197 -3.36 23.92 8.38
N ALA A 198 -2.75 23.53 7.27
CA ALA A 198 -1.36 23.14 7.20
C ALA A 198 -0.55 24.42 7.08
N GLU A 199 0.16 24.73 8.17
CA GLU A 199 1.16 25.79 8.27
C GLU A 199 2.00 25.87 6.98
N GLU A 200 2.09 27.08 6.42
CA GLU A 200 3.07 27.39 5.37
C GLU A 200 4.45 26.98 5.88
N PRO A 201 5.23 26.15 5.15
CA PRO A 201 6.64 26.01 5.48
C PRO A 201 7.32 27.35 5.15
N GLU A 202 7.70 28.09 6.18
CA GLU A 202 8.56 29.28 6.06
C GLU A 202 9.81 28.92 5.24
N THR A 203 9.89 29.45 4.02
CA THR A 203 11.11 29.40 3.20
C THR A 203 12.03 30.54 3.60
N PHE A 204 13.25 30.18 4.02
CA PHE A 204 14.39 31.10 4.15
C PHE A 204 15.04 31.34 2.78
#